data_AF-A0ABD8B2I1-F1
#
_entry.id   AF-A0ABD8B2I1-F1
#
_cell.length_a   1.000
_cell.length_b   1.000
_cell.length_c   1.000
_cell.angle_alpha   90.00
_cell.angle_beta   90.00
_cell.angle_gamma   90.00
#
_symmetry.space_group_name_H-M   'P 1'
#
loop_
_entity.id
_entity.type
_entity.pdbx_description
1 polymer ?
#
loop_
_entity_poly.entity_id
_entity_poly.type
_entity_poly.pdbx_seq_one_letter_code
_entity_poly.pdbx_strand_id
1 'polypeptide(L)'
;MNKSRLGNAYLKKTVIILGMFLLYFPLFLVISMLLFGITNIVDPGAYYRYATESKYSEDVFFSPEIDAKTKIGNTITKTFIVMEKDLPDNTQAMFHELLTEESSFLSQLKENKAYMDYLVDNNLTLEELITYMKSISNLSNEILNGSLYFSAVIIFIIVYILFRFRLELYWLAGILYVFSNLDGFTSGIFSNIFYNPMRWASMMIGQEYTINQYNMYIEFLPKIKEAFLTFIIFDTVGQIYREKWEKKRLKKLTEIYVSLGAALNLMRDLRAANSNTPFIKITKVNIDLYYLSKYASKNRNDIALKEVRELTIMFLRRIESSSLSLDDVIRFLERLIVELNGSEDFKNKINLVTILSNNQVKGG
;
A
#
# COMPACT_ATOMS: atom_id res chain seq x y z
N MET A 1 -4.65 -32.54 -16.58
CA MET A 1 -4.73 -31.07 -16.38
C MET A 1 -4.09 -30.39 -17.59
N ASN A 2 -4.82 -29.54 -18.33
CA ASN A 2 -4.49 -29.19 -19.73
C ASN A 2 -3.45 -28.05 -19.80
N LYS A 3 -2.24 -28.33 -20.32
CA LYS A 3 -1.10 -27.38 -20.40
C LYS A 3 -1.42 -26.09 -21.17
N SER A 4 -2.37 -26.13 -22.12
CA SER A 4 -2.78 -24.97 -22.91
C SER A 4 -3.54 -23.90 -22.12
N ARG A 5 -4.30 -24.29 -21.08
CA ARG A 5 -5.00 -23.33 -20.21
C ARG A 5 -4.07 -22.62 -19.23
N LEU A 6 -3.01 -23.29 -18.78
CA LEU A 6 -1.97 -22.63 -17.96
C LEU A 6 -1.22 -21.58 -18.78
N GLY A 7 -0.73 -21.93 -19.97
CA GLY A 7 0.04 -21.00 -20.81
C GLY A 7 -0.73 -19.71 -21.13
N ASN A 8 -2.02 -19.82 -21.42
CA ASN A 8 -2.87 -18.67 -21.74
C ASN A 8 -3.14 -17.76 -20.51
N ALA A 9 -3.15 -18.33 -19.30
CA ALA A 9 -3.28 -17.55 -18.06
C ALA A 9 -1.99 -16.79 -17.71
N TYR A 10 -0.82 -17.40 -17.90
CA TYR A 10 0.47 -16.70 -17.70
C TYR A 10 0.67 -15.59 -18.72
N LEU A 11 0.37 -15.84 -20.00
CA LEU A 11 0.52 -14.85 -21.06
C LEU A 11 -0.38 -13.63 -20.84
N LYS A 12 -1.62 -13.83 -20.40
CA LYS A 12 -2.51 -12.74 -19.98
C LYS A 12 -1.95 -11.94 -18.81
N LYS A 13 -1.39 -12.61 -17.79
CA LYS A 13 -0.80 -11.91 -16.65
C LYS A 13 0.42 -11.08 -17.05
N THR A 14 1.30 -11.61 -17.90
CA THR A 14 2.48 -10.89 -18.40
C THR A 14 2.09 -9.66 -19.23
N VAL A 15 1.12 -9.79 -20.13
CA VAL A 15 0.61 -8.66 -20.93
C VAL A 15 0.03 -7.56 -20.04
N ILE A 16 -0.71 -7.94 -18.98
CA ILE A 16 -1.26 -6.92 -18.08
C ILE A 16 -0.18 -6.29 -17.21
N ILE A 17 0.84 -7.03 -16.76
CA ILE A 17 1.99 -6.44 -16.05
C ILE A 17 2.70 -5.42 -16.95
N LEU A 18 2.98 -5.77 -18.20
CA LEU A 18 3.58 -4.85 -19.17
C LEU A 18 2.70 -3.62 -19.39
N GLY A 19 1.37 -3.81 -19.50
CA GLY A 19 0.41 -2.72 -19.54
C GLY A 19 0.46 -1.82 -18.30
N MET A 20 0.61 -2.39 -17.10
CA MET A 20 0.71 -1.63 -15.86
C MET A 20 2.03 -0.86 -15.75
N PHE A 21 3.14 -1.42 -16.23
CA PHE A 21 4.40 -0.69 -16.36
C PHE A 21 4.30 0.47 -17.34
N LEU A 22 3.59 0.30 -18.46
CA LEU A 22 3.29 1.39 -19.39
C LEU A 22 2.39 2.46 -18.77
N LEU A 23 1.49 2.07 -17.86
CA LEU A 23 0.63 3.00 -17.13
C LEU A 23 1.33 3.74 -15.98
N TYR A 24 2.53 3.31 -15.56
CA TYR A 24 3.27 3.96 -14.49
C TYR A 24 3.63 5.41 -14.82
N PHE A 25 4.20 5.64 -15.99
CA PHE A 25 4.60 6.98 -16.41
C PHE A 25 3.42 7.97 -16.50
N PRO A 26 2.30 7.66 -17.19
CA PRO A 26 1.15 8.58 -17.22
C PRO A 26 0.51 8.75 -15.84
N LEU A 27 0.44 7.69 -15.01
CA LEU A 27 -0.06 7.80 -13.64
C LEU A 27 0.77 8.78 -12.82
N PHE A 28 2.10 8.68 -12.91
CA PHE A 28 3.04 9.58 -12.27
C PHE A 28 2.85 11.04 -12.70
N LEU A 29 2.72 11.30 -14.01
CA LEU A 29 2.50 12.66 -14.50
C LEU A 29 1.19 13.25 -13.97
N VAL A 30 0.10 12.46 -13.97
CA VAL A 30 -1.19 12.89 -13.44
C VAL A 30 -1.09 13.19 -11.95
N ILE A 31 -0.44 12.34 -11.16
CA ILE A 31 -0.25 12.56 -9.73
C ILE A 31 0.57 13.82 -9.46
N SER A 32 1.65 14.04 -10.22
CA SER A 32 2.47 15.25 -10.09
C SER A 32 1.66 16.52 -10.36
N MET A 33 0.90 16.56 -11.47
CA MET A 33 0.02 17.69 -11.79
C MET A 33 -1.04 17.91 -10.70
N LEU A 34 -1.66 16.84 -10.20
CA LEU A 34 -2.65 16.93 -9.13
C LEU A 34 -2.04 17.44 -7.82
N LEU A 35 -0.84 16.99 -7.45
CA LEU A 35 -0.16 17.46 -6.23
C LEU A 35 0.14 18.95 -6.30
N PHE A 36 0.66 19.45 -7.43
CA PHE A 36 0.84 20.89 -7.62
C PHE A 36 -0.49 21.65 -7.54
N GLY A 37 -1.53 21.17 -8.23
CA GLY A 37 -2.85 21.82 -8.21
C GLY A 37 -3.47 21.84 -6.81
N ILE A 38 -3.45 20.72 -6.10
CA ILE A 38 -4.03 20.59 -4.75
C ILE A 38 -3.26 21.44 -3.75
N THR A 39 -1.92 21.44 -3.77
CA THR A 39 -1.13 22.26 -2.84
C THR A 39 -1.43 23.75 -3.04
N ASN A 40 -1.51 24.22 -4.29
CA ASN A 40 -1.88 25.61 -4.59
C ASN A 40 -3.29 25.99 -4.11
N ILE A 41 -4.24 25.05 -4.12
CA ILE A 41 -5.61 25.29 -3.65
C ILE A 41 -5.70 25.29 -2.12
N VAL A 42 -5.04 24.32 -1.49
CA VAL A 42 -5.15 24.09 -0.04
C VAL A 42 -4.31 25.10 0.73
N ASP A 43 -3.08 25.35 0.28
CA ASP A 43 -2.12 26.17 1.00
C ASP A 43 -1.00 26.68 0.07
N PRO A 44 -1.21 27.82 -0.63
CA PRO A 44 -0.20 28.38 -1.52
C PRO A 44 1.09 28.79 -0.77
N GLY A 45 1.01 29.02 0.55
CA GLY A 45 2.17 29.33 1.40
C GLY A 45 3.04 28.11 1.75
N ALA A 46 2.62 26.90 1.36
CA ALA A 46 3.36 25.66 1.65
C ALA A 46 4.77 25.66 1.06
N TYR A 47 4.97 26.28 -0.12
CA TYR A 47 6.29 26.33 -0.76
C TYR A 47 7.25 27.26 0.00
N TYR A 48 6.76 28.38 0.51
CA TYR A 48 7.58 29.29 1.32
C TYR A 48 7.93 28.68 2.67
N ARG A 49 6.99 27.99 3.32
CA ARG A 49 7.30 27.25 4.55
C ARG A 49 8.28 26.11 4.29
N TYR A 50 8.16 25.40 3.18
CA TYR A 50 9.14 24.39 2.79
C TYR A 50 10.54 25.02 2.63
N ALA A 51 10.63 26.13 1.90
CA ALA A 51 11.91 26.75 1.58
C ALA A 51 12.55 27.54 2.74
N THR A 52 11.77 27.89 3.77
CA THR A 52 12.22 28.68 4.94
C THR A 52 12.19 27.88 6.23
N GLU A 53 12.12 26.55 6.16
CA GLU A 53 12.01 25.66 7.34
C GLU A 53 10.87 26.06 8.30
N SER A 54 9.73 26.44 7.71
CA SER A 54 8.51 26.90 8.37
C SER A 54 8.61 28.25 9.11
N LYS A 55 9.68 29.03 8.87
CA LYS A 55 9.83 30.36 9.45
C LYS A 55 8.83 31.37 8.88
N TYR A 56 8.52 31.26 7.58
CA TYR A 56 7.66 32.22 6.88
C TYR A 56 6.61 31.55 6.00
N SER A 57 5.41 32.15 5.96
CA SER A 57 4.28 31.69 5.13
C SER A 57 4.14 32.42 3.80
N GLU A 58 4.99 33.41 3.56
CA GLU A 58 5.00 34.27 2.39
C GLU A 58 6.43 34.45 1.86
N ASP A 59 6.55 35.00 0.65
CA ASP A 59 7.86 35.27 0.06
C ASP A 59 8.52 36.49 0.72
N VAL A 60 9.49 36.24 1.59
CA VAL A 60 10.24 37.29 2.30
C VAL A 60 11.49 37.75 1.56
N PHE A 61 11.78 37.20 0.38
CA PHE A 61 12.99 37.49 -0.39
C PHE A 61 12.69 38.17 -1.74
N PHE A 62 11.67 37.70 -2.47
CA PHE A 62 11.42 38.12 -3.85
C PHE A 62 9.97 38.55 -4.11
N SER A 63 9.19 38.89 -3.08
CA SER A 63 7.82 39.38 -3.29
C SER A 63 7.77 40.66 -4.12
N PRO A 64 6.65 40.93 -4.82
CA PRO A 64 6.47 42.16 -5.59
C PRO A 64 6.67 43.44 -4.78
N GLU A 65 6.34 43.40 -3.48
CA GLU A 65 6.51 44.53 -2.56
C GLU A 65 7.98 44.80 -2.25
N ILE A 66 8.78 43.73 -2.10
CA ILE A 66 10.23 43.83 -1.90
C ILE A 66 10.89 44.34 -3.18
N ASP A 67 10.51 43.82 -4.35
CA ASP A 67 11.04 44.27 -5.62
C ASP A 67 10.72 45.74 -5.91
N ALA A 68 9.50 46.18 -5.58
CA ALA A 68 9.13 47.59 -5.74
C ALA A 68 10.08 48.52 -4.97
N LYS A 69 10.50 48.13 -3.75
CA LYS A 69 11.37 48.90 -2.85
C LYS A 69 12.86 48.76 -3.16
N THR A 70 13.31 47.55 -3.47
CA THR A 70 14.73 47.19 -3.55
C THR A 70 15.25 47.02 -4.98
N LYS A 71 14.35 46.87 -5.96
CA LYS A 71 14.66 46.57 -7.36
C LYS A 71 15.49 45.30 -7.53
N ILE A 72 15.27 44.28 -6.69
CA ILE A 72 15.96 42.99 -6.77
C ILE A 72 15.77 42.31 -8.14
N GLY A 73 14.63 42.49 -8.80
CA GLY A 73 14.37 42.02 -10.16
C GLY A 73 15.37 42.58 -11.16
N ASN A 74 15.71 43.87 -11.06
CA ASN A 74 16.74 44.48 -11.92
C ASN A 74 18.12 43.86 -11.66
N THR A 75 18.44 43.54 -10.40
CA THR A 75 19.69 42.83 -10.05
C THR A 75 19.73 41.45 -10.66
N ILE A 76 18.61 40.71 -10.64
CA ILE A 76 18.50 39.40 -11.30
C ILE A 76 18.74 39.55 -12.80
N THR A 77 18.02 40.45 -13.48
CA THR A 77 18.20 40.68 -14.93
C THR A 77 19.64 41.07 -15.27
N LYS A 78 20.26 41.96 -14.48
CA LYS A 78 21.67 42.33 -14.67
C LYS A 78 22.61 41.13 -14.52
N THR A 79 22.35 40.26 -13.54
CA THR A 79 23.13 39.03 -13.35
C THR A 79 23.04 38.13 -14.58
N PHE A 80 21.85 37.91 -15.15
CA PHE A 80 21.68 37.10 -16.37
C PHE A 80 22.39 37.70 -17.60
N ILE A 81 22.40 39.04 -17.73
CA ILE A 81 23.17 39.73 -18.77
C ILE A 81 24.67 39.46 -18.60
N VAL A 82 25.19 39.52 -17.37
CA VAL A 82 26.61 39.25 -17.08
C VAL A 82 26.98 37.78 -17.32
N MET A 83 26.05 36.86 -17.05
CA MET A 83 26.21 35.42 -17.32
C MET A 83 26.07 35.05 -18.79
N GLU A 84 25.70 36.01 -19.66
CA GLU A 84 25.38 35.77 -21.08
C GLU A 84 24.28 34.69 -21.27
N LYS A 85 23.27 34.70 -20.40
CA LYS A 85 22.15 33.75 -20.41
C LYS A 85 20.80 34.45 -20.51
N ASP A 86 19.84 33.78 -21.14
CA ASP A 86 18.45 34.22 -21.17
C ASP A 86 17.78 34.04 -19.80
N LEU A 87 16.89 34.96 -19.44
CA LEU A 87 16.11 34.88 -18.21
C LEU A 87 15.01 33.81 -18.35
N PRO A 88 14.96 32.78 -17.48
CA PRO A 88 13.92 31.75 -17.56
C PRO A 88 12.53 32.26 -17.15
N ASP A 89 11.49 31.68 -17.75
CA ASP A 89 10.09 32.05 -17.51
C ASP A 89 9.50 31.58 -16.16
N ASN A 90 10.20 30.70 -15.44
CA ASN A 90 9.74 30.18 -14.15
C ASN A 90 10.79 30.33 -13.05
N THR A 91 10.32 30.56 -11.83
CA THR A 91 11.16 30.85 -10.65
C THR A 91 12.15 29.73 -10.33
N GLN A 92 11.75 28.46 -10.48
CA GLN A 92 12.61 27.32 -10.17
C GLN A 92 13.83 27.27 -11.10
N ALA A 93 13.61 27.43 -12.41
CA ALA A 93 14.68 27.48 -13.40
C ALA A 93 15.55 28.73 -13.23
N MET A 94 14.94 29.88 -12.95
CA MET A 94 15.66 31.12 -12.67
C MET A 94 16.63 30.96 -11.50
N PHE A 95 16.16 30.41 -10.38
CA PHE A 95 17.02 30.16 -9.21
C PHE A 95 18.09 29.11 -9.50
N HIS A 96 17.77 28.04 -10.22
CA HIS A 96 18.77 27.03 -10.60
C HIS A 96 19.94 27.65 -11.39
N GLU A 97 19.65 28.50 -12.38
CA GLU A 97 20.68 29.16 -13.17
C GLU A 97 21.52 30.14 -12.34
N LEU A 98 20.88 30.96 -11.49
CA LEU A 98 21.58 31.88 -10.59
C LEU A 98 22.50 31.16 -9.60
N LEU A 99 22.08 30.00 -9.10
CA LEU A 99 22.88 29.18 -8.18
C LEU A 99 24.03 28.45 -8.87
N THR A 100 23.93 28.20 -10.18
CA THR A 100 25.04 27.61 -10.95
C THR A 100 26.25 28.55 -10.99
N GLU A 101 26.03 29.86 -11.01
CA GLU A 101 27.06 30.90 -10.89
C GLU A 101 26.88 31.73 -9.61
N GLU A 102 26.76 31.05 -8.46
CA GLU A 102 26.46 31.66 -7.16
C GLU A 102 27.35 32.87 -6.84
N SER A 103 28.63 32.82 -7.18
CA SER A 103 29.59 33.91 -6.95
C SER A 103 29.26 35.18 -7.74
N SER A 104 28.87 35.04 -9.01
CA SER A 104 28.49 36.15 -9.89
C SER A 104 27.21 36.80 -9.38
N PHE A 105 26.21 35.98 -9.04
CA PHE A 105 24.97 36.45 -8.43
C PHE A 105 25.22 37.21 -7.12
N LEU A 106 25.98 36.63 -6.18
CA LEU A 106 26.29 37.28 -4.91
C LEU A 106 27.08 38.58 -5.08
N SER A 107 27.93 38.69 -6.10
CA SER A 107 28.62 39.95 -6.42
C SER A 107 27.62 41.03 -6.85
N GLN A 108 26.74 40.73 -7.78
CA GLN A 108 25.71 41.68 -8.25
C GLN A 108 24.71 42.03 -7.13
N LEU A 109 24.41 41.08 -6.25
CA LEU A 109 23.52 41.28 -5.11
C LEU A 109 24.10 42.26 -4.09
N LYS A 110 25.40 42.15 -3.78
CA LYS A 110 26.10 43.05 -2.85
C LYS A 110 26.21 44.49 -3.37
N GLU A 111 26.14 44.68 -4.69
CA GLU A 111 26.06 46.03 -5.28
C GLU A 111 24.68 46.69 -5.03
N ASN A 112 23.62 45.90 -4.79
CA ASN A 112 22.29 46.40 -4.47
C ASN A 112 22.17 46.73 -2.98
N LYS A 113 22.62 47.94 -2.61
CA LYS A 113 22.55 48.45 -1.23
C LYS A 113 21.14 48.40 -0.64
N ALA A 114 20.11 48.78 -1.40
CA ALA A 114 18.74 48.79 -0.92
C ALA A 114 18.24 47.39 -0.53
N TYR A 115 18.62 46.36 -1.29
CA TYR A 115 18.30 44.98 -0.94
C TYR A 115 19.12 44.48 0.27
N MET A 116 20.41 44.83 0.34
CA MET A 116 21.25 44.47 1.48
C MET A 116 20.75 45.10 2.80
N ASP A 117 20.34 46.37 2.76
CA ASP A 117 19.75 47.07 3.91
C ASP A 117 18.43 46.40 4.31
N TYR A 118 17.58 46.06 3.34
CA TYR A 118 16.33 45.33 3.58
C TYR A 118 16.57 44.00 4.32
N LEU A 119 17.57 43.21 3.90
CA LEU A 119 17.89 41.95 4.58
C LEU A 119 18.27 42.18 6.04
N VAL A 120 19.13 43.17 6.31
CA VAL A 120 19.56 43.52 7.67
C VAL A 120 18.38 43.98 8.52
N ASP A 121 17.56 44.90 8.00
CA ASP A 121 16.39 45.46 8.71
C ASP A 121 15.36 44.39 9.09
N ASN A 122 15.26 43.31 8.32
CA ASN A 122 14.33 42.21 8.54
C ASN A 122 14.97 40.98 9.23
N ASN A 123 16.20 41.11 9.74
CA ASN A 123 16.95 40.00 10.34
C ASN A 123 17.06 38.76 9.43
N LEU A 124 17.27 39.01 8.13
CA LEU A 124 17.51 38.00 7.11
C LEU A 124 18.99 37.98 6.72
N THR A 125 19.49 36.80 6.36
CA THR A 125 20.88 36.62 5.93
C THR A 125 20.97 36.19 4.47
N LEU A 126 22.13 36.44 3.85
CA LEU A 126 22.43 35.91 2.52
C LEU A 126 22.45 34.37 2.49
N GLU A 127 22.84 33.73 3.59
CA GLU A 127 22.83 32.27 3.69
C GLU A 127 21.40 31.71 3.69
N GLU A 128 20.48 32.33 4.41
CA GLU A 128 19.05 31.99 4.37
C GLU A 128 18.47 32.22 2.97
N LEU A 129 18.85 33.29 2.27
CA LEU A 129 18.45 33.54 0.89
C LEU A 129 18.91 32.44 -0.06
N ILE A 130 20.20 32.06 0.01
CA ILE A 130 20.75 31.00 -0.84
C ILE A 130 20.11 29.65 -0.53
N THR A 131 19.86 29.36 0.74
CA THR A 131 19.14 28.15 1.18
C THR A 131 17.71 28.13 0.63
N TYR A 132 17.00 29.25 0.73
CA TYR A 132 15.67 29.42 0.15
C TYR A 132 15.67 29.16 -1.36
N MET A 133 16.60 29.78 -2.10
CA MET A 133 16.73 29.58 -3.55
C MET A 133 17.01 28.13 -3.91
N LYS A 134 17.90 27.45 -3.17
CA LYS A 134 18.23 26.02 -3.38
C LYS A 134 17.01 25.12 -3.16
N SER A 135 16.23 25.39 -2.12
CA SER A 135 15.00 24.66 -1.84
C SER A 135 13.96 24.87 -2.95
N ILE A 136 13.71 26.12 -3.36
CA ILE A 136 12.74 26.41 -4.42
C ILE A 136 13.21 25.86 -5.78
N SER A 137 14.50 25.92 -6.11
CA SER A 137 15.01 25.34 -7.37
C SER A 137 14.82 23.83 -7.42
N ASN A 138 14.91 23.14 -6.28
CA ASN A 138 14.75 21.69 -6.18
C ASN A 138 13.30 21.24 -5.96
N LEU A 139 12.36 22.16 -5.71
CA LEU A 139 10.97 21.86 -5.38
C LEU A 139 10.30 20.94 -6.41
N SER A 140 10.53 21.19 -7.70
CA SER A 140 10.01 20.33 -8.77
C SER A 140 10.51 18.90 -8.65
N ASN A 141 11.80 18.71 -8.37
CA ASN A 141 12.38 17.38 -8.18
C ASN A 141 11.82 16.67 -6.95
N GLU A 142 11.61 17.39 -5.85
CA GLU A 142 10.99 16.81 -4.64
C GLU A 142 9.56 16.34 -4.89
N ILE A 143 8.75 17.15 -5.57
CA ILE A 143 7.37 16.77 -5.92
C ILE A 143 7.36 15.59 -6.91
N LEU A 144 8.27 15.58 -7.89
CA LEU A 144 8.41 14.45 -8.81
C LEU A 144 8.82 13.18 -8.07
N ASN A 145 9.79 13.26 -7.15
CA ASN A 145 10.22 12.13 -6.32
C ASN A 145 9.06 11.57 -5.49
N GLY A 146 8.29 12.43 -4.83
CA GLY A 146 7.10 12.03 -4.07
C GLY A 146 6.03 11.38 -4.96
N SER A 147 5.83 11.93 -6.16
CA SER A 147 4.87 11.42 -7.15
C SER A 147 5.27 10.03 -7.66
N LEU A 148 6.55 9.81 -7.95
CA LEU A 148 7.07 8.51 -8.39
C LEU A 148 6.87 7.44 -7.32
N TYR A 149 7.26 7.76 -6.09
CA TYR A 149 7.04 6.90 -4.93
C TYR A 149 5.55 6.52 -4.81
N PHE A 150 4.65 7.50 -4.80
CA PHE A 150 3.23 7.26 -4.59
C PHE A 150 2.60 6.44 -5.73
N SER A 151 2.99 6.73 -6.97
CA SER A 151 2.57 5.98 -8.15
C SER A 151 3.00 4.52 -8.09
N ALA A 152 4.23 4.26 -7.65
CA ALA A 152 4.77 2.90 -7.53
C ALA A 152 3.99 2.11 -6.47
N VAL A 153 3.68 2.73 -5.31
CA VAL A 153 2.86 2.12 -4.27
C VAL A 153 1.48 1.71 -4.81
N ILE A 154 0.80 2.60 -5.54
CA ILE A 154 -0.51 2.32 -6.14
C ILE A 154 -0.42 1.12 -7.09
N ILE A 155 0.60 1.08 -7.95
CA ILE A 155 0.78 -0.03 -8.88
C ILE A 155 1.02 -1.34 -8.14
N PHE A 156 1.89 -1.36 -7.13
CA PHE A 156 2.16 -2.57 -6.34
C PHE A 156 0.91 -3.09 -5.65
N ILE A 157 0.08 -2.20 -5.10
CA ILE A 157 -1.21 -2.56 -4.49
C ILE A 157 -2.15 -3.16 -5.56
N ILE A 158 -2.29 -2.53 -6.73
CA ILE A 158 -3.16 -3.05 -7.79
C ILE A 158 -2.64 -4.42 -8.28
N VAL A 159 -1.33 -4.55 -8.49
CA VAL A 159 -0.70 -5.81 -8.93
C VAL A 159 -0.96 -6.92 -7.90
N TYR A 160 -0.80 -6.60 -6.63
CA TYR A 160 -1.07 -7.53 -5.53
C TYR A 160 -2.54 -7.96 -5.47
N ILE A 161 -3.49 -7.02 -5.53
CA ILE A 161 -4.92 -7.31 -5.42
C ILE A 161 -5.43 -8.12 -6.62
N LEU A 162 -5.07 -7.71 -7.84
CA LEU A 162 -5.62 -8.29 -9.06
C LEU A 162 -4.94 -9.61 -9.46
N PHE A 163 -3.61 -9.71 -9.32
CA PHE A 163 -2.85 -10.84 -9.86
C PHE A 163 -2.35 -11.82 -8.81
N ARG A 164 -2.45 -11.45 -7.52
CA ARG A 164 -1.95 -12.23 -6.37
C ARG A 164 -0.45 -12.53 -6.47
N PHE A 165 0.33 -11.63 -7.07
CA PHE A 165 1.79 -11.76 -7.27
C PHE A 165 2.62 -11.44 -6.02
N ARG A 166 2.19 -12.00 -4.90
CA ARG A 166 2.80 -11.70 -3.62
C ARG A 166 4.28 -12.10 -3.61
N LEU A 167 4.58 -13.36 -3.92
CA LEU A 167 5.93 -13.91 -3.84
C LEU A 167 6.89 -13.22 -4.83
N GLU A 168 6.41 -12.93 -6.03
CA GLU A 168 7.17 -12.29 -7.09
C GLU A 168 7.54 -10.84 -6.72
N LEU A 169 6.60 -10.10 -6.11
CA LEU A 169 6.88 -8.75 -5.59
C LEU A 169 7.93 -8.78 -4.47
N TYR A 170 7.91 -9.78 -3.58
CA TYR A 170 8.94 -9.93 -2.54
C TYR A 170 10.32 -10.24 -3.10
N TRP A 171 10.41 -11.10 -4.12
CA TRP A 171 11.69 -11.38 -4.78
C TRP A 171 12.24 -10.14 -5.48
N LEU A 172 11.38 -9.42 -6.22
CA LEU A 172 11.77 -8.19 -6.88
C LEU A 172 12.22 -7.12 -5.87
N ALA A 173 11.49 -6.97 -4.76
CA ALA A 173 11.89 -6.10 -3.66
C ALA A 173 13.25 -6.50 -3.10
N GLY A 174 13.46 -7.78 -2.80
CA GLY A 174 14.72 -8.30 -2.25
C GLY A 174 15.93 -7.99 -3.16
N ILE A 175 15.79 -8.24 -4.46
CA ILE A 175 16.83 -7.91 -5.46
C ILE A 175 17.11 -6.41 -5.48
N LEU A 176 16.05 -5.59 -5.56
CA LEU A 176 16.18 -4.14 -5.58
C LEU A 176 16.83 -3.58 -4.31
N TYR A 177 16.52 -4.15 -3.15
CA TYR A 177 17.10 -3.79 -1.87
C TYR A 177 18.59 -4.09 -1.82
N VAL A 178 18.99 -5.30 -2.23
CA VAL A 178 20.40 -5.69 -2.30
C VAL A 178 21.14 -4.76 -3.26
N PHE A 179 20.59 -4.54 -4.46
CA PHE A 179 21.18 -3.63 -5.44
C PHE A 179 21.35 -2.21 -4.89
N SER A 180 20.29 -1.62 -4.35
CA SER A 180 20.28 -0.23 -3.88
C SER A 180 21.20 -0.03 -2.67
N ASN A 181 21.27 -1.00 -1.76
CA ASN A 181 22.15 -0.92 -0.59
C ASN A 181 23.61 -1.12 -0.97
N LEU A 182 23.93 -2.06 -1.88
CA LEU A 182 25.27 -2.22 -2.41
C LEU A 182 25.75 -0.96 -3.15
N ASP A 183 24.87 -0.36 -3.94
CA ASP A 183 25.16 0.90 -4.62
C ASP A 183 25.42 2.03 -3.62
N GLY A 184 24.58 2.16 -2.58
CA GLY A 184 24.80 3.10 -1.49
C GLY A 184 26.13 2.87 -0.74
N PHE A 185 26.46 1.63 -0.39
CA PHE A 185 27.71 1.29 0.30
C PHE A 185 28.95 1.55 -0.55
N THR A 186 28.81 1.47 -1.87
CA THR A 186 29.91 1.72 -2.82
C THR A 186 29.91 3.14 -3.37
N SER A 187 29.08 4.04 -2.83
CA SER A 187 28.94 5.42 -3.31
C SER A 187 28.71 5.50 -4.82
N GLY A 188 27.88 4.61 -5.37
CA GLY A 188 27.51 4.60 -6.80
C GLY A 188 28.45 3.80 -7.71
N ILE A 189 29.55 3.24 -7.20
CA ILE A 189 30.49 2.45 -8.03
C ILE A 189 29.83 1.16 -8.54
N PHE A 190 28.97 0.53 -7.73
CA PHE A 190 28.35 -0.73 -8.08
C PHE A 190 27.38 -0.61 -9.27
N SER A 191 26.52 0.41 -9.29
CA SER A 191 25.60 0.65 -10.41
C SER A 191 26.36 0.90 -11.71
N ASN A 192 27.47 1.63 -11.71
CA ASN A 192 28.27 1.90 -12.91
C ASN A 192 28.73 0.64 -13.68
N ILE A 193 28.84 -0.52 -13.03
CA ILE A 193 29.14 -1.80 -13.69
C ILE A 193 28.05 -2.18 -14.71
N PHE A 194 26.81 -1.77 -14.45
CA PHE A 194 25.64 -2.09 -15.27
C PHE A 194 25.40 -1.08 -16.40
N TYR A 195 26.14 0.04 -16.46
CA TYR A 195 26.01 1.03 -17.53
C TYR A 195 26.24 0.40 -18.91
N ASN A 196 27.37 -0.28 -19.10
CA ASN A 196 27.73 -0.88 -20.40
C ASN A 196 26.76 -2.01 -20.83
N PRO A 197 26.41 -2.99 -19.97
CA PRO A 197 25.40 -3.99 -20.31
C PRO A 197 24.06 -3.39 -20.70
N MET A 198 23.59 -2.38 -19.95
CA MET A 198 22.30 -1.77 -20.20
C MET A 198 22.35 -0.91 -21.48
N ARG A 199 23.50 -0.28 -21.81
CA ARG A 199 23.68 0.53 -23.03
C ARG A 199 23.67 -0.35 -24.25
N TRP A 200 24.30 -1.52 -24.13
CA TRP A 200 24.23 -2.55 -25.15
C TRP A 200 22.79 -3.04 -25.36
N ALA A 201 22.04 -3.30 -24.28
CA ALA A 201 20.64 -3.70 -24.36
C ALA A 201 19.75 -2.60 -24.99
N SER A 202 19.98 -1.32 -24.70
CA SER A 202 19.23 -0.23 -25.32
C SER A 202 19.57 -0.06 -26.80
N MET A 203 20.82 -0.26 -27.18
CA MET A 203 21.22 -0.23 -28.59
C MET A 203 20.47 -1.30 -29.40
N MET A 204 20.18 -2.46 -28.81
CA MET A 204 19.36 -3.50 -29.46
C MET A 204 17.91 -3.06 -29.73
N ILE A 205 17.38 -2.12 -28.96
CA ILE A 205 16.04 -1.54 -29.15
C ILE A 205 16.10 -0.19 -29.88
N GLY A 206 17.26 0.16 -30.46
CA GLY A 206 17.46 1.36 -31.28
C GLY A 206 17.62 2.66 -30.48
N GLN A 207 17.92 2.59 -29.18
CA GLN A 207 18.15 3.77 -28.36
C GLN A 207 19.59 3.82 -27.83
N GLU A 208 20.29 4.91 -28.13
CA GLU A 208 21.56 5.22 -27.51
C GLU A 208 21.31 6.18 -26.35
N TYR A 209 21.53 5.73 -25.12
CA TYR A 209 21.41 6.59 -23.96
C TYR A 209 22.79 7.00 -23.42
N THR A 210 22.88 8.22 -22.91
CA THR A 210 24.10 8.79 -22.33
C THR A 210 24.29 8.39 -20.86
N ILE A 211 25.49 8.57 -20.32
CA ILE A 211 25.75 8.33 -18.89
C ILE A 211 24.86 9.20 -17.99
N ASN A 212 24.55 10.44 -18.40
CA ASN A 212 23.66 11.32 -17.65
C ASN A 212 22.23 10.77 -17.60
N GLN A 213 21.76 10.19 -18.72
CA GLN A 213 20.46 9.53 -18.76
C GLN A 213 20.44 8.26 -17.90
N TYR A 214 21.53 7.50 -17.87
CA TYR A 214 21.68 6.36 -16.97
C TYR A 214 21.60 6.76 -15.50
N ASN A 215 22.32 7.81 -15.12
CA ASN A 215 22.33 8.31 -13.73
C ASN A 215 20.93 8.73 -13.28
N MET A 216 20.14 9.37 -14.16
CA MET A 216 18.73 9.67 -13.87
C MET A 216 17.93 8.39 -13.54
N TYR A 217 18.13 7.29 -14.28
CA TYR A 217 17.45 6.03 -13.98
C TYR A 217 17.85 5.43 -12.62
N ILE A 218 19.14 5.51 -12.28
CA ILE A 218 19.64 5.02 -10.99
C ILE A 218 19.10 5.86 -9.83
N GLU A 219 18.99 7.18 -10.00
CA GLU A 219 18.41 8.07 -8.99
C GLU A 219 16.94 7.77 -8.66
N PHE A 220 16.21 7.09 -9.55
CA PHE A 220 14.83 6.65 -9.28
C PHE A 220 14.74 5.37 -8.45
N LEU A 221 15.75 4.50 -8.48
CA LEU A 221 15.72 3.21 -7.78
C LEU A 221 15.43 3.32 -6.28
N PRO A 222 16.00 4.29 -5.54
CA PRO A 222 15.67 4.49 -4.13
C PRO A 222 14.18 4.72 -3.88
N LYS A 223 13.48 5.47 -4.76
CA LYS A 223 12.04 5.77 -4.58
C LYS A 223 11.19 4.53 -4.81
N ILE A 224 11.57 3.71 -5.80
CA ILE A 224 10.93 2.40 -6.04
C ILE A 224 11.19 1.45 -4.86
N LYS A 225 12.41 1.46 -4.29
CA LYS A 225 12.78 0.67 -3.11
C LYS A 225 11.90 1.02 -1.91
N GLU A 226 11.73 2.31 -1.61
CA GLU A 226 10.84 2.75 -0.51
C GLU A 226 9.36 2.43 -0.79
N ALA A 227 8.93 2.46 -2.04
CA ALA A 227 7.58 2.03 -2.42
C ALA A 227 7.35 0.52 -2.14
N PHE A 228 8.36 -0.33 -2.39
CA PHE A 228 8.31 -1.74 -2.02
C PHE A 228 8.24 -1.93 -0.51
N LEU A 229 9.01 -1.16 0.28
CA LEU A 229 8.93 -1.21 1.74
C LEU A 229 7.51 -0.94 2.23
N THR A 230 6.93 0.13 1.72
CA THR A 230 5.59 0.58 2.06
C THR A 230 4.56 -0.49 1.72
N PHE A 231 4.69 -1.09 0.53
CA PHE A 231 3.86 -2.22 0.13
C PHE A 231 4.01 -3.42 1.08
N ILE A 232 5.24 -3.79 1.46
CA ILE A 232 5.52 -4.90 2.38
C ILE A 232 4.87 -4.65 3.75
N ILE A 233 4.94 -3.42 4.25
CA ILE A 233 4.28 -3.02 5.50
C ILE A 233 2.76 -3.23 5.38
N PHE A 234 2.13 -2.71 4.32
CA PHE A 234 0.70 -2.89 4.11
C PHE A 234 0.28 -4.35 3.95
N ASP A 235 1.04 -5.15 3.19
CA ASP A 235 0.75 -6.59 3.03
C ASP A 235 0.88 -7.34 4.36
N THR A 236 1.91 -7.02 5.16
CA THR A 236 2.14 -7.64 6.47
C THR A 236 1.01 -7.32 7.45
N VAL A 237 0.61 -6.04 7.55
CA VAL A 237 -0.54 -5.62 8.37
C VAL A 237 -1.82 -6.30 7.90
N GLY A 238 -2.04 -6.36 6.58
CA GLY A 238 -3.19 -7.04 5.98
C GLY A 238 -3.24 -8.53 6.30
N GLN A 239 -2.09 -9.21 6.31
CA GLN A 239 -1.99 -10.61 6.71
C GLN A 239 -2.31 -10.84 8.18
N ILE A 240 -1.73 -10.04 9.07
CA ILE A 240 -2.02 -10.14 10.51
C ILE A 240 -3.52 -9.99 10.76
N TYR A 241 -4.17 -9.05 10.06
CA TYR A 241 -5.61 -8.88 10.16
C TYR A 241 -6.38 -10.09 9.63
N ARG A 242 -5.98 -10.64 8.48
CA ARG A 242 -6.59 -11.83 7.86
C ARG A 242 -6.45 -13.05 8.77
N GLU A 243 -5.27 -13.31 9.31
CA GLU A 243 -5.00 -14.42 10.23
C GLU A 243 -5.80 -14.30 11.53
N LYS A 244 -5.87 -13.09 12.13
CA LYS A 244 -6.71 -12.85 13.30
C LYS A 244 -8.18 -13.15 13.00
N TRP A 245 -8.67 -12.71 11.84
CA TRP A 245 -10.05 -12.95 11.42
C TRP A 245 -10.32 -14.45 11.18
N GLU A 246 -9.39 -15.14 10.52
CA GLU A 246 -9.50 -16.58 10.29
C GLU A 246 -9.44 -17.38 11.59
N LYS A 247 -8.55 -17.03 12.53
CA LYS A 247 -8.47 -17.67 13.85
C LYS A 247 -9.76 -17.48 14.66
N LYS A 248 -10.34 -16.27 14.66
CA LYS A 248 -11.65 -16.01 15.28
C LYS A 248 -12.75 -16.85 14.64
N ARG A 249 -12.77 -16.91 13.30
CA ARG A 249 -13.75 -17.70 12.55
C ARG A 249 -13.64 -19.19 12.90
N LEU A 250 -12.42 -19.70 12.93
CA LEU A 250 -12.10 -21.09 13.22
C LEU A 250 -12.50 -21.47 14.65
N LYS A 251 -12.13 -20.64 15.64
CA LYS A 251 -12.53 -20.83 17.05
C LYS A 251 -14.05 -20.95 17.20
N LYS A 252 -14.80 -20.04 16.57
CA LYS A 252 -16.27 -20.05 16.60
C LYS A 252 -16.87 -21.31 15.97
N LEU A 253 -16.29 -21.81 14.88
CA LEU A 253 -16.73 -23.07 14.26
C LEU A 253 -16.48 -24.28 15.18
N THR A 254 -15.32 -24.32 15.84
CA THR A 254 -15.00 -25.37 16.82
C THR A 254 -15.94 -25.33 18.02
N GLU A 255 -16.23 -24.14 18.57
CA GLU A 255 -17.19 -23.97 19.66
C GLU A 255 -18.58 -24.50 19.26
N ILE A 256 -19.05 -24.19 18.06
CA ILE A 256 -20.33 -24.70 17.54
C ILE A 256 -20.29 -26.23 17.42
N TYR A 257 -19.22 -26.79 16.85
CA TYR A 257 -19.09 -28.24 16.68
C TYR A 257 -19.10 -29.01 18.01
N VAL A 258 -18.34 -28.52 19.00
CA VAL A 258 -18.33 -29.10 20.36
C VAL A 258 -19.70 -28.96 21.03
N SER A 259 -20.35 -27.80 20.87
CA SER A 259 -21.69 -27.56 21.44
C SER A 259 -22.76 -28.46 20.82
N LEU A 260 -22.66 -28.80 19.53
CA LEU A 260 -23.54 -29.76 18.87
C LEU A 260 -23.43 -31.15 19.51
N GLY A 261 -22.20 -31.63 19.74
CA GLY A 261 -21.96 -32.92 20.41
C GLY A 261 -22.47 -32.94 21.86
N ALA A 262 -22.17 -31.89 22.63
CA ALA A 262 -22.63 -31.76 24.01
C ALA A 262 -24.17 -31.70 24.11
N ALA A 263 -24.82 -30.92 23.23
CA ALA A 263 -26.27 -30.86 23.17
C ALA A 263 -26.87 -32.23 22.79
N LEU A 264 -26.30 -32.93 21.82
CA LEU A 264 -26.78 -34.26 21.43
C LEU A 264 -26.70 -35.26 22.59
N ASN A 265 -25.59 -35.28 23.32
CA ASN A 265 -25.44 -36.15 24.49
C ASN A 265 -26.46 -35.82 25.57
N LEU A 266 -26.61 -34.53 25.92
CA LEU A 266 -27.60 -34.09 26.90
C LEU A 266 -29.03 -34.47 26.50
N MET A 267 -29.39 -34.34 25.22
CA MET A 267 -30.71 -34.74 24.74
C MET A 267 -30.91 -36.26 24.82
N ARG A 268 -29.87 -37.06 24.55
CA ARG A 268 -29.90 -38.53 24.71
C ARG A 268 -30.05 -38.93 26.17
N ASP A 269 -29.33 -38.28 27.08
CA ASP A 269 -29.42 -38.53 28.52
C ASP A 269 -30.82 -38.19 29.05
N LEU A 270 -31.38 -37.05 28.62
CA LEU A 270 -32.76 -36.66 28.94
C LEU A 270 -33.78 -37.68 28.45
N ARG A 271 -33.57 -38.25 27.24
CA ARG A 271 -34.43 -39.29 26.68
C ARG A 271 -34.35 -40.59 27.49
N ALA A 272 -33.15 -40.98 27.91
CA ALA A 272 -32.93 -42.19 28.70
C ALA A 272 -33.54 -42.06 30.12
N ALA A 273 -33.35 -40.90 30.77
CA ALA A 273 -33.86 -40.63 32.12
C ALA A 273 -35.39 -40.52 32.17
N ASN A 274 -36.04 -40.14 31.07
CA ASN A 274 -37.48 -39.89 30.98
C ASN A 274 -38.20 -40.88 30.06
N SER A 275 -37.70 -42.11 29.96
CA SER A 275 -38.27 -43.20 29.15
C SER A 275 -39.76 -43.48 29.41
N ASN A 276 -40.28 -43.08 30.59
CA ASN A 276 -41.67 -43.22 31.00
C ASN A 276 -42.52 -41.93 30.90
N THR A 277 -41.95 -40.77 30.52
CA THR A 277 -42.67 -39.48 30.37
C THR A 277 -42.47 -38.90 28.95
N PRO A 278 -43.44 -39.07 28.05
CA PRO A 278 -43.21 -38.91 26.60
C PRO A 278 -43.14 -37.45 26.08
N PHE A 279 -43.27 -36.42 26.92
CA PHE A 279 -43.45 -35.04 26.44
C PHE A 279 -42.51 -34.03 27.09
N ILE A 280 -41.20 -34.19 26.86
CA ILE A 280 -40.25 -33.09 27.06
C ILE A 280 -40.26 -32.20 25.82
N LYS A 281 -40.72 -30.96 25.99
CA LYS A 281 -40.71 -29.93 24.96
C LYS A 281 -39.43 -29.11 25.05
N ILE A 282 -38.70 -29.02 23.94
CA ILE A 282 -37.51 -28.18 23.85
C ILE A 282 -37.92 -26.84 23.28
N THR A 283 -37.70 -25.78 24.06
CA THR A 283 -38.00 -24.39 23.68
C THR A 283 -36.81 -23.67 23.09
N LYS A 284 -35.58 -24.08 23.42
CA LYS A 284 -34.36 -23.46 22.90
C LYS A 284 -33.18 -24.42 22.89
N VAL A 285 -32.40 -24.36 21.81
CA VAL A 285 -31.08 -25.00 21.70
C VAL A 285 -30.05 -23.88 21.62
N ASN A 286 -29.12 -23.81 22.58
CA ASN A 286 -28.15 -22.71 22.67
C ASN A 286 -26.93 -22.95 21.78
N ILE A 287 -27.16 -23.02 20.47
CA ILE A 287 -26.13 -23.23 19.45
C ILE A 287 -26.30 -22.15 18.38
N ASP A 288 -25.19 -21.55 17.95
CA ASP A 288 -25.17 -20.50 16.93
C ASP A 288 -25.33 -21.08 15.51
N LEU A 289 -26.53 -21.61 15.26
CA LEU A 289 -26.93 -22.22 14.00
C LEU A 289 -26.97 -21.20 12.86
N TYR A 290 -27.26 -19.93 13.16
CA TYR A 290 -27.23 -18.86 12.16
C TYR A 290 -25.81 -18.70 11.59
N TYR A 291 -24.79 -18.66 12.46
CA TYR A 291 -23.40 -18.60 12.02
C TYR A 291 -22.99 -19.81 11.17
N LEU A 292 -23.42 -21.02 11.56
CA LEU A 292 -23.15 -22.24 10.79
C LEU A 292 -23.77 -22.20 9.40
N SER A 293 -25.03 -21.75 9.28
CA SER A 293 -25.71 -21.61 7.99
C SER A 293 -25.01 -20.60 7.07
N LYS A 294 -24.52 -19.49 7.64
CA LYS A 294 -23.76 -18.45 6.92
C LYS A 294 -22.41 -19.00 6.46
N TYR A 295 -21.72 -19.77 7.29
CA TYR A 295 -20.48 -20.44 6.90
C TYR A 295 -20.70 -21.41 5.73
N ALA A 296 -21.69 -22.28 5.84
CA ALA A 296 -22.07 -23.24 4.82
C ALA A 296 -22.43 -22.57 3.48
N SER A 297 -23.14 -21.43 3.51
CA SER A 297 -23.51 -20.67 2.32
C SER A 297 -22.33 -20.12 1.49
N LYS A 298 -21.16 -19.94 2.13
CA LYS A 298 -19.93 -19.47 1.48
C LYS A 298 -19.15 -20.59 0.80
N ASN A 299 -19.39 -21.85 1.17
CA ASN A 299 -18.69 -23.02 0.64
C ASN A 299 -19.60 -23.83 -0.29
N ARG A 300 -20.15 -23.16 -1.32
CA ARG A 300 -21.19 -23.74 -2.22
C ARG A 300 -20.72 -24.95 -3.03
N ASN A 301 -19.42 -25.21 -3.11
CA ASN A 301 -18.90 -26.35 -3.87
C ASN A 301 -18.87 -27.63 -3.05
N ASP A 302 -19.03 -27.54 -1.72
CA ASP A 302 -19.09 -28.68 -0.82
C ASP A 302 -20.55 -29.15 -0.67
N ILE A 303 -20.82 -30.40 -1.06
CA ILE A 303 -22.16 -30.99 -1.07
C ILE A 303 -22.67 -31.17 0.37
N ALA A 304 -21.81 -31.60 1.28
CA ALA A 304 -22.19 -31.83 2.68
C ALA A 304 -22.49 -30.49 3.38
N LEU A 305 -21.73 -29.43 3.08
CA LEU A 305 -22.04 -28.09 3.60
C LEU A 305 -23.33 -27.51 3.01
N LYS A 306 -23.72 -27.84 1.78
CA LYS A 306 -25.05 -27.47 1.26
C LYS A 306 -26.17 -28.10 2.10
N GLU A 307 -26.05 -29.39 2.39
CA GLU A 307 -27.03 -30.11 3.22
C GLU A 307 -27.08 -29.55 4.64
N VAL A 308 -25.92 -29.28 5.26
CA VAL A 308 -25.83 -28.57 6.55
C VAL A 308 -26.63 -27.27 6.51
N ARG A 309 -26.49 -26.47 5.46
CA ARG A 309 -27.22 -25.20 5.32
C ARG A 309 -28.73 -25.43 5.28
N GLU A 310 -29.20 -26.35 4.44
CA GLU A 310 -30.62 -26.62 4.27
C GLU A 310 -31.25 -27.15 5.56
N LEU A 311 -30.62 -28.12 6.20
CA LEU A 311 -31.02 -28.65 7.51
C LEU A 311 -31.10 -27.54 8.56
N THR A 312 -30.08 -26.69 8.61
CA THR A 312 -30.01 -25.60 9.61
C THR A 312 -31.13 -24.57 9.39
N ILE A 313 -31.40 -24.18 8.14
CA ILE A 313 -32.48 -23.23 7.81
C ILE A 313 -33.85 -23.83 8.11
N MET A 314 -34.08 -25.10 7.74
CA MET A 314 -35.34 -25.79 8.03
C MET A 314 -35.60 -25.88 9.54
N PHE A 315 -34.57 -26.22 10.31
CA PHE A 315 -34.67 -26.32 11.76
C PHE A 315 -34.92 -24.97 12.44
N LEU A 316 -34.23 -23.91 12.02
CA LEU A 316 -34.46 -22.55 12.53
C LEU A 316 -35.91 -22.09 12.31
N ARG A 317 -36.47 -22.31 11.11
CA ARG A 317 -37.89 -22.01 10.81
C ARG A 317 -38.87 -22.82 11.66
N ARG A 318 -38.51 -24.06 12.00
CA ARG A 318 -39.36 -24.96 12.81
C ARG A 318 -39.39 -24.56 14.28
N ILE A 319 -38.25 -24.10 14.84
CA ILE A 319 -38.17 -23.55 16.20
C ILE A 319 -39.02 -22.29 16.34
N GLU A 320 -39.01 -21.41 15.34
CA GLU A 320 -39.77 -20.16 15.37
C GLU A 320 -41.29 -20.38 15.33
N SER A 321 -41.74 -21.50 14.76
CA SER A 321 -43.16 -21.79 14.53
C SER A 321 -43.81 -22.73 15.56
N SER A 322 -43.04 -23.50 16.32
CA SER A 322 -43.60 -24.50 17.26
C SER A 322 -42.59 -25.02 18.28
N SER A 323 -43.08 -25.57 19.41
CA SER A 323 -42.24 -26.34 20.34
C SER A 323 -41.79 -27.65 19.72
N LEU A 324 -40.49 -27.99 19.83
CA LEU A 324 -39.94 -29.21 19.25
C LEU A 324 -40.02 -30.39 20.23
N SER A 325 -40.25 -31.59 19.68
CA SER A 325 -40.10 -32.83 20.43
C SER A 325 -38.62 -33.16 20.65
N LEU A 326 -38.31 -33.84 21.74
CA LEU A 326 -36.96 -34.30 22.06
C LEU A 326 -36.36 -35.14 20.91
N ASP A 327 -37.13 -36.06 20.33
CA ASP A 327 -36.69 -36.92 19.23
C ASP A 327 -36.43 -36.15 17.93
N ASP A 328 -37.16 -35.06 17.67
CA ASP A 328 -36.91 -34.20 16.51
C ASP A 328 -35.57 -33.46 16.63
N VAL A 329 -35.24 -32.99 17.84
CA VAL A 329 -33.96 -32.31 18.09
C VAL A 329 -32.79 -33.29 18.02
N ILE A 330 -32.94 -34.49 18.58
CA ILE A 330 -31.91 -35.55 18.47
C ILE A 330 -31.65 -35.89 17.01
N ARG A 331 -32.70 -36.19 16.22
CA ARG A 331 -32.56 -36.52 14.79
C ARG A 331 -31.90 -35.39 14.00
N PHE A 332 -32.27 -34.15 14.29
CA PHE A 332 -31.64 -32.99 13.66
C PHE A 332 -30.15 -32.89 13.99
N LEU A 333 -29.78 -32.95 15.27
CA LEU A 333 -28.38 -32.84 15.71
C LEU A 333 -27.52 -33.98 15.17
N GLU A 334 -28.04 -35.22 15.15
CA GLU A 334 -27.35 -36.38 14.57
C GLU A 334 -27.08 -36.18 13.09
N ARG A 335 -28.12 -35.83 12.32
CA ARG A 335 -27.97 -35.59 10.87
C ARG A 335 -27.02 -34.43 10.60
N LEU A 336 -27.12 -33.35 11.37
CA LEU A 336 -26.24 -32.19 11.22
C LEU A 336 -24.77 -32.54 11.49
N ILE A 337 -24.48 -33.34 12.52
CA ILE A 337 -23.11 -33.80 12.82
C ILE A 337 -22.59 -34.75 11.73
N VAL A 338 -23.43 -35.65 11.22
CA VAL A 338 -23.07 -36.55 10.12
C VAL A 338 -22.67 -35.75 8.88
N GLU A 339 -23.48 -34.77 8.48
CA GLU A 339 -23.18 -33.94 7.31
C GLU A 339 -21.96 -33.03 7.53
N LEU A 340 -21.76 -32.47 8.73
CA LEU A 340 -20.53 -31.73 9.04
C LEU A 340 -19.28 -32.61 8.92
N ASN A 341 -19.37 -33.86 9.37
CA ASN A 341 -18.32 -34.85 9.18
C ASN A 341 -18.26 -35.37 7.73
N GLY A 342 -19.27 -35.16 6.90
CA GLY A 342 -19.21 -35.43 5.46
C GLY A 342 -18.29 -34.46 4.70
N SER A 343 -18.06 -33.26 5.24
CA SER A 343 -17.23 -32.23 4.62
C SER A 343 -15.74 -32.39 4.96
N GLU A 344 -14.91 -32.67 3.96
CA GLU A 344 -13.44 -32.69 4.12
C GLU A 344 -12.89 -31.30 4.50
N ASP A 345 -13.43 -30.23 3.91
CA ASP A 345 -13.03 -28.85 4.22
C ASP A 345 -13.30 -28.50 5.69
N PHE A 346 -14.48 -28.88 6.20
CA PHE A 346 -14.84 -28.67 7.60
C PHE A 346 -13.97 -29.52 8.54
N LYS A 347 -13.81 -30.82 8.25
CA LYS A 347 -12.95 -31.73 9.03
C LYS A 347 -11.53 -31.21 9.15
N ASN A 348 -10.93 -30.80 8.04
CA ASN A 348 -9.56 -30.28 8.02
C ASN A 348 -9.43 -29.03 8.90
N LYS A 349 -10.41 -28.12 8.86
CA LYS A 349 -10.45 -26.93 9.70
C LYS A 349 -10.60 -27.24 11.19
N ILE A 350 -11.44 -28.21 11.57
CA ILE A 350 -11.61 -28.60 12.98
C ILE A 350 -10.36 -29.33 13.51
N ASN A 351 -9.78 -30.26 12.73
CA ASN A 351 -8.58 -30.99 13.11
C ASN A 351 -7.37 -30.07 13.30
N LEU A 352 -7.23 -29.04 12.46
CA LEU A 352 -6.21 -27.99 12.61
C LEU A 352 -6.29 -27.30 13.99
N VAL A 353 -7.48 -27.06 14.53
CA VAL A 353 -7.63 -26.45 15.87
C VAL A 353 -7.21 -27.40 16.97
N THR A 354 -7.63 -28.66 16.91
CA THR A 354 -7.29 -29.67 17.92
C THR A 354 -5.77 -29.89 18.02
N ILE A 355 -5.07 -29.84 16.89
CA ILE A 355 -3.61 -29.93 16.84
C ILE A 355 -2.96 -28.66 17.43
N LEU A 356 -3.46 -27.47 17.05
CA LEU A 356 -2.93 -26.19 17.54
C LEU A 356 -3.18 -25.96 19.04
N SER A 357 -4.31 -26.41 19.59
CA SER A 357 -4.60 -26.34 21.04
C SER A 357 -3.71 -27.27 21.85
N ASN A 358 -3.42 -28.48 21.34
CA ASN A 358 -2.56 -29.44 22.03
C ASN A 358 -1.08 -29.03 22.03
N ASN A 359 -0.64 -28.27 21.03
CA ASN A 359 0.74 -27.74 20.98
C ASN A 359 0.96 -26.54 21.91
N GLN A 360 -0.07 -25.74 22.22
CA GLN A 360 0.06 -24.67 23.22
C GLN A 360 0.10 -25.19 24.66
N VAL A 361 -0.48 -26.37 24.94
CA VAL A 361 -0.42 -27.01 26.27
C VAL A 361 0.93 -27.69 26.54
N LYS A 362 1.69 -28.04 25.50
CA LYS A 362 3.01 -28.66 25.63
C LYS A 362 4.20 -27.68 25.65
N GLY A 363 3.95 -26.39 25.40
CA GLY A 363 4.98 -25.35 25.35
C GLY A 363 4.87 -24.30 26.44
N GLY A 364 4.09 -24.57 27.50
CA GLY A 364 3.94 -23.71 28.69
C GLY A 364 4.77 -24.19 29.85
#